data_AF-A0A0C9U0J2-F1
#
_entry.id   AF-A0A0C9U0J2-F1
#
_cell.length_a   1.000
_cell.length_b   1.000
_cell.length_c   1.000
_cell.angle_alpha   90.00
_cell.angle_beta   90.00
_cell.angle_gamma   90.00
#
_symmetry.space_group_name_H-M   'P 1'
#
loop_
_entity.id
_entity.type
_entity.pdbx_description
1 polymer ?
#
loop_
_entity_poly.entity_id
_entity_poly.type
_entity_poly.pdbx_seq_one_letter_code
_entity_poly.pdbx_strand_id
1 'polypeptide(L)'
;MTNIMETIAPLARTSTPSSVEKENEKDHVTFKEAAYAVDPEKKSTYGSEEDDEHVEVIRKDYEVATQVITTDDDPTLPVFTFRLVVLGFGLSAFGAVLGTIYTFKPQNASVSQLFVLIIAYVFGTAMEKIIPSTGFWNYLNPGPFNIKEHTCIVIMASTASNVSVTMEIIAALNLFYGISLNGAIAMFQIFSTQMIGYGIAGLLRTFLVFPT
;
A
#
# COMPACT_ATOMS: atom_id res chain seq x y z
N MET A 1 46.07 -61.42 16.76
CA MET A 1 45.62 -60.38 17.71
C MET A 1 45.61 -59.09 16.91
N THR A 2 44.52 -58.37 16.64
CA THR A 2 43.22 -58.22 17.30
C THR A 2 42.33 -57.40 16.33
N ASN A 3 41.01 -57.59 16.40
CA ASN A 3 39.92 -56.74 15.87
C ASN A 3 40.08 -55.26 16.37
N ILE A 4 39.34 -54.20 16.03
CA ILE A 4 37.89 -53.88 16.09
C ILE A 4 37.80 -52.41 15.56
N MET A 5 36.93 -52.05 14.61
CA MET A 5 35.75 -51.16 14.74
C MET A 5 35.79 -50.02 15.80
N GLU A 6 35.14 -48.88 15.48
CA GLU A 6 34.74 -47.75 16.36
C GLU A 6 35.81 -46.67 16.67
N THR A 7 35.59 -45.34 16.67
CA THR A 7 34.40 -44.47 16.61
C THR A 7 34.86 -43.05 16.22
N ILE A 8 34.05 -42.34 15.42
CA ILE A 8 34.25 -40.93 15.04
C ILE A 8 33.86 -40.05 16.23
N ALA A 9 34.78 -39.21 16.73
CA ALA A 9 34.47 -38.18 17.73
C ALA A 9 33.86 -36.93 17.05
N PRO A 10 32.82 -36.28 17.61
CA PRO A 10 32.22 -35.10 16.99
C PRO A 10 33.11 -33.85 17.19
N LEU A 11 33.37 -33.12 16.10
CA LEU A 11 34.04 -31.83 16.13
C LEU A 11 33.14 -30.78 16.77
N ALA A 12 33.47 -30.34 17.99
CA ALA A 12 32.92 -29.13 18.59
C ALA A 12 33.46 -27.90 17.85
N ARG A 13 32.55 -27.04 17.35
CA ARG A 13 32.89 -25.77 16.72
C ARG A 13 32.92 -24.68 17.80
N THR A 14 34.11 -24.31 18.25
CA THR A 14 34.32 -23.13 19.10
C THR A 14 34.75 -21.97 18.21
N SER A 15 33.95 -20.92 18.13
CA SER A 15 34.29 -19.68 17.42
C SER A 15 35.34 -18.91 18.21
N THR A 16 36.48 -18.61 17.57
CA THR A 16 37.51 -17.71 18.10
C THR A 16 37.47 -16.39 17.33
N PRO A 17 37.50 -15.22 18.00
CA PRO A 17 37.55 -13.92 17.35
C PRO A 17 39.01 -13.57 17.01
N SER A 18 39.27 -13.01 15.82
CA SER A 18 40.57 -12.40 15.51
C SER A 18 40.42 -10.91 15.21
N SER A 19 41.05 -10.14 16.07
CA SER A 19 41.25 -8.70 16.05
C SER A 19 42.01 -8.22 14.81
N VAL A 20 41.66 -7.03 14.30
CA VAL A 20 42.59 -6.15 13.56
C VAL A 20 42.53 -4.77 14.20
N GLU A 21 43.72 -4.21 14.40
CA GLU A 21 44.09 -3.06 15.22
C GLU A 21 43.50 -1.71 14.82
N LYS A 22 43.53 -0.82 15.81
CA LYS A 22 43.12 0.59 15.77
C LYS A 22 44.16 1.46 15.08
N GLU A 23 43.72 2.32 14.17
CA GLU A 23 44.32 3.64 13.95
C GLU A 23 43.27 4.72 14.28
N ASN A 24 43.66 5.65 15.16
CA ASN A 24 42.92 6.86 15.50
C ASN A 24 43.25 7.95 14.49
N GLU A 25 42.25 8.71 14.00
CA GLU A 25 42.17 10.18 14.14
C GLU A 25 40.95 10.77 13.37
N LYS A 26 39.91 11.12 14.15
CA LYS A 26 38.94 12.22 14.06
C LYS A 26 38.41 12.68 12.69
N ASP A 27 37.11 12.45 12.47
CA ASP A 27 36.16 13.49 12.04
C ASP A 27 34.75 13.18 12.57
N HIS A 28 34.15 14.17 13.20
CA HIS A 28 33.07 14.04 14.18
C HIS A 28 31.73 14.46 13.55
N VAL A 29 30.83 13.52 13.25
CA VAL A 29 29.39 13.82 13.06
C VAL A 29 28.58 12.85 13.90
N THR A 30 28.23 13.28 15.10
CA THR A 30 27.41 12.53 16.05
C THR A 30 25.94 12.66 15.70
N PHE A 31 25.31 11.59 15.24
CA PHE A 31 23.86 11.46 15.30
C PHE A 31 23.48 11.13 16.75
N LYS A 32 22.87 12.09 17.45
CA LYS A 32 22.27 11.84 18.77
C LYS A 32 20.93 11.14 18.57
N GLU A 33 20.81 9.89 19.02
CA GLU A 33 19.54 9.29 19.40
C GLU A 33 18.93 10.12 20.53
N ALA A 34 17.91 10.92 20.21
CA ALA A 34 17.09 11.59 21.20
C ALA A 34 16.03 10.60 21.69
N ALA A 35 16.38 9.82 22.72
CA ALA A 35 15.41 9.16 23.56
C ALA A 35 14.52 10.24 24.20
N TYR A 36 13.27 10.34 23.76
CA TYR A 36 12.26 11.12 24.45
C TYR A 36 11.87 10.36 25.72
N ALA A 37 12.49 10.72 26.84
CA ALA A 37 11.97 10.43 28.17
C ALA A 37 10.70 11.27 28.35
N VAL A 38 9.54 10.61 28.42
CA VAL A 38 8.28 11.26 28.78
C VAL A 38 8.26 11.45 30.30
N ASP A 39 8.37 12.72 30.71
CA ASP A 39 8.19 13.20 32.08
C ASP A 39 6.70 13.08 32.49
N PRO A 40 6.34 12.41 33.59
CA PRO A 40 4.96 12.02 33.88
C PRO A 40 4.02 13.15 34.34
N GLU A 41 4.45 14.42 34.41
CA GLU A 41 3.66 15.47 35.08
C GLU A 41 3.06 16.59 34.21
N LYS A 42 3.01 16.49 32.88
CA LYS A 42 2.34 17.52 32.06
C LYS A 42 1.00 17.07 31.47
N LYS A 43 -0.08 17.32 32.22
CA LYS A 43 -1.47 17.28 31.75
C LYS A 43 -1.65 18.23 30.55
N SER A 44 -1.98 17.68 29.38
CA SER A 44 -2.58 18.42 28.27
C SER A 44 -4.09 18.26 28.36
N THR A 45 -4.75 19.29 28.88
CA THR A 45 -6.20 19.42 28.95
C THR A 45 -6.78 19.69 27.56
N TYR A 46 -7.63 18.79 27.06
CA TYR A 46 -8.71 19.15 26.15
C TYR A 46 -9.93 18.25 26.42
N GLY A 47 -11.02 18.89 26.85
CA GLY A 47 -12.41 18.44 26.65
C GLY A 47 -12.84 17.10 27.24
N SER A 48 -13.43 17.18 28.43
CA SER A 48 -14.19 16.15 29.13
C SER A 48 -15.50 15.73 28.43
N GLU A 49 -15.72 14.43 28.25
CA GLU A 49 -16.97 13.73 28.61
C GLU A 49 -16.58 12.40 29.25
N GLU A 50 -17.26 12.06 30.34
CA GLU A 50 -16.96 10.96 31.26
C GLU A 50 -17.22 9.60 30.61
N ASP A 51 -16.17 8.84 30.31
CA ASP A 51 -16.21 7.39 30.20
C ASP A 51 -14.90 6.86 30.82
N ASP A 52 -15.02 5.89 31.73
CA ASP A 52 -13.94 5.33 32.55
C ASP A 52 -12.68 4.99 31.74
N GLU A 53 -11.67 5.87 31.79
CA GLU A 53 -10.42 5.72 31.05
C GLU A 53 -9.55 4.65 31.73
N HIS A 54 -9.78 3.39 31.36
CA HIS A 54 -8.78 2.34 31.52
C HIS A 54 -7.54 2.73 30.72
N VAL A 55 -6.56 3.34 31.39
CA VAL A 55 -5.22 3.53 30.85
C VAL A 55 -4.58 2.14 30.74
N GLU A 56 -4.88 1.43 29.66
CA GLU A 56 -4.20 0.17 29.35
C GLU A 56 -2.76 0.49 28.96
N VAL A 57 -1.82 0.03 29.81
CA VAL A 57 -0.40 0.08 29.51
C VAL A 57 -0.17 -0.83 28.31
N ILE A 58 0.08 -0.21 27.16
CA ILE A 58 0.44 -0.89 25.92
C ILE A 58 1.69 -1.75 26.17
N ARG A 59 1.55 -3.07 26.07
CA ARG A 59 2.65 -4.03 26.24
C ARG A 59 3.08 -4.66 24.92
N LYS A 60 2.21 -4.66 23.92
CA LYS A 60 2.46 -5.31 22.63
C LYS A 60 2.13 -4.39 21.47
N ASP A 61 2.87 -4.56 20.38
CA ASP A 61 2.79 -3.72 19.18
C ASP A 61 1.39 -3.68 18.56
N TYR A 62 0.57 -4.72 18.74
CA TYR A 62 -0.80 -4.75 18.21
C TYR A 62 -1.77 -3.82 18.96
N GLU A 63 -1.52 -3.57 20.26
CA GLU A 63 -2.42 -2.77 21.10
C GLU A 63 -2.42 -1.30 20.66
N VAL A 64 -1.24 -0.81 20.23
CA VAL A 64 -1.06 0.50 19.61
C VAL A 64 -1.93 0.64 18.36
N ALA A 65 -1.95 -0.38 17.50
CA ALA A 65 -2.68 -0.32 16.23
C ALA A 65 -4.20 -0.26 16.43
N THR A 66 -4.73 -1.05 17.37
CA THR A 66 -6.16 -1.03 17.75
C THR A 66 -6.59 0.25 18.45
N GLN A 67 -5.67 0.94 19.13
CA GLN A 67 -5.98 2.20 19.81
C GLN A 67 -5.95 3.41 18.86
N VAL A 68 -5.08 3.37 17.83
CA VAL A 68 -4.93 4.46 16.86
C VAL A 68 -5.91 4.34 15.68
N ILE A 69 -6.38 3.13 15.37
CA ILE A 69 -7.26 2.85 14.23
C ILE A 69 -8.59 2.30 14.72
N THR A 70 -9.70 2.91 14.29
CA THR A 70 -11.03 2.35 14.58
C THR A 70 -11.13 0.95 14.00
N THR A 71 -11.47 -0.01 14.87
CA THR A 71 -11.71 -1.41 14.47
C THR A 71 -13.19 -1.67 14.20
N ASP A 72 -14.04 -0.65 14.39
CA ASP A 72 -15.48 -0.76 14.16
C ASP A 72 -15.80 -0.61 12.67
N ASP A 73 -16.32 -1.68 12.07
CA ASP A 73 -16.74 -1.73 10.67
C ASP A 73 -18.25 -1.99 10.58
N ASP A 74 -19.01 -1.02 10.06
CA ASP A 74 -20.44 -1.16 9.83
C ASP A 74 -20.71 -1.89 8.49
N PRO A 75 -21.21 -3.13 8.50
CA PRO A 75 -21.44 -3.92 7.29
C PRO A 75 -22.63 -3.44 6.45
N THR A 76 -23.46 -2.52 6.96
CA THR A 76 -24.67 -2.04 6.27
C THR A 76 -24.39 -0.93 5.26
N LEU A 77 -23.22 -0.29 5.34
CA LEU A 77 -22.85 0.82 4.46
C LEU A 77 -22.66 0.36 3.00
N PRO A 78 -23.24 1.07 2.02
CA PRO A 78 -23.09 0.71 0.61
C PRO A 78 -21.65 0.92 0.14
N VAL A 79 -21.06 -0.13 -0.43
CA VAL A 79 -19.68 -0.09 -0.97
C VAL A 79 -19.69 0.25 -2.46
N PHE A 80 -20.57 -0.37 -3.24
CA PHE A 80 -20.61 -0.20 -4.69
C PHE A 80 -21.68 0.81 -5.11
N THR A 81 -21.25 2.04 -5.40
CA THR A 81 -22.14 3.13 -5.81
C THR A 81 -21.73 3.72 -7.17
N PHE A 82 -22.62 4.52 -7.75
CA PHE A 82 -22.33 5.24 -8.99
C PHE A 82 -21.10 6.16 -8.87
N ARG A 83 -21.00 6.88 -7.75
CA ARG A 83 -19.85 7.76 -7.43
C ARG A 83 -18.53 6.98 -7.40
N LEU A 84 -18.51 5.80 -6.80
CA LEU A 84 -17.32 4.92 -6.80
C LEU A 84 -16.89 4.59 -8.21
N VAL A 85 -17.82 4.21 -9.09
CA VAL A 85 -17.49 3.83 -10.47
C VAL A 85 -16.94 5.03 -11.23
N VAL A 86 -17.63 6.18 -11.18
CA VAL A 86 -17.19 7.37 -11.93
C VAL A 86 -15.84 7.89 -11.44
N LEU A 87 -15.65 8.05 -10.13
CA LEU A 87 -14.40 8.56 -9.58
C LEU A 87 -13.28 7.54 -9.65
N GLY A 88 -13.58 6.26 -9.40
CA GLY A 88 -12.63 5.15 -9.52
C GLY A 88 -12.08 5.04 -10.93
N PHE A 89 -12.93 4.91 -11.95
CA PHE A 89 -12.47 4.85 -13.34
C PHE A 89 -11.84 6.16 -13.81
N GLY A 90 -12.38 7.31 -13.41
CA GLY A 90 -11.85 8.62 -13.79
C GLY A 90 -10.43 8.86 -13.28
N LEU A 91 -10.21 8.66 -11.97
CA LEU A 91 -8.88 8.82 -11.36
C LEU A 91 -7.92 7.73 -11.80
N SER A 92 -8.39 6.51 -12.04
CA SER A 92 -7.58 5.43 -12.61
C SER A 92 -7.10 5.74 -14.02
N ALA A 93 -7.98 6.25 -14.89
CA ALA A 93 -7.61 6.67 -16.24
C ALA A 93 -6.60 7.81 -16.21
N PHE A 94 -6.82 8.80 -15.34
CA PHE A 94 -5.89 9.90 -15.14
C PHE A 94 -4.51 9.42 -14.67
N GLY A 95 -4.46 8.54 -13.65
CA GLY A 95 -3.23 7.95 -13.14
C GLY A 95 -2.49 7.13 -14.20
N ALA A 96 -3.20 6.28 -14.94
CA ALA A 96 -2.63 5.44 -15.99
C ALA A 96 -2.02 6.27 -17.15
N VAL A 97 -2.70 7.35 -17.57
CA VAL A 97 -2.20 8.25 -18.61
C VAL A 97 -0.92 8.95 -18.15
N LEU A 98 -0.91 9.52 -16.95
CA LEU A 98 0.29 10.19 -16.42
C LEU A 98 1.44 9.22 -16.22
N GLY A 99 1.17 8.02 -15.67
CA GLY A 99 2.17 6.97 -15.52
C GLY A 99 2.80 6.61 -16.87
N THR A 100 1.97 6.36 -17.89
CA THR A 100 2.47 6.00 -19.23
C THR A 100 3.31 7.10 -19.85
N ILE A 101 2.90 8.37 -19.73
CA ILE A 101 3.65 9.51 -20.25
C ILE A 101 5.02 9.62 -19.57
N TYR A 102 5.08 9.47 -18.25
CA TYR A 102 6.32 9.59 -17.50
C TYR A 102 7.29 8.44 -17.75
N THR A 103 6.81 7.22 -17.99
CA THR A 103 7.66 6.09 -18.38
C THR A 103 8.41 6.32 -19.69
N PHE A 104 7.77 6.98 -20.68
CA PHE A 104 8.42 7.28 -21.96
C PHE A 104 9.20 8.60 -21.98
N LYS A 105 9.10 9.41 -20.92
CA LYS A 105 9.85 10.67 -20.81
C LYS A 105 11.17 10.43 -20.06
N PRO A 106 12.30 11.02 -20.49
CA PRO A 106 13.57 10.88 -19.78
C PRO A 106 13.60 11.50 -18.37
N GLN A 107 12.52 12.17 -17.96
CA GLN A 107 12.35 12.70 -16.60
C GLN A 107 11.41 11.78 -15.82
N ASN A 108 11.99 10.98 -14.93
CA ASN A 108 11.24 10.12 -14.01
C ASN A 108 10.50 10.98 -12.99
N ALA A 109 9.24 11.30 -13.29
CA ALA A 109 8.30 11.91 -12.36
C ALA A 109 7.24 10.87 -11.99
N SER A 110 6.91 10.77 -10.70
CA SER A 110 5.86 9.90 -10.22
C SER A 110 4.74 10.72 -9.61
N VAL A 111 3.49 10.36 -9.89
CA VAL A 111 2.33 10.97 -9.25
C VAL A 111 2.23 10.43 -7.82
N SER A 112 2.16 11.32 -6.83
CA SER A 112 2.02 10.91 -5.43
C SER A 112 0.66 10.24 -5.19
N GLN A 113 0.65 9.08 -4.54
CA GLN A 113 -0.58 8.40 -4.16
C GLN A 113 -1.42 9.22 -3.17
N LEU A 114 -0.77 10.00 -2.30
CA LEU A 114 -1.46 10.92 -1.40
C LEU A 114 -2.21 12.03 -2.14
N PHE A 115 -1.67 12.49 -3.27
CA PHE A 115 -2.36 13.47 -4.09
C PHE A 115 -3.67 12.89 -4.65
N VAL A 116 -3.63 11.68 -5.20
CA VAL A 116 -4.82 11.00 -5.72
C VAL A 116 -5.83 10.73 -4.59
N LEU A 117 -5.37 10.37 -3.40
CA LEU A 117 -6.21 10.18 -2.22
C LEU A 117 -6.96 11.46 -1.83
N ILE A 118 -6.26 12.59 -1.70
CA ILE A 118 -6.89 13.87 -1.33
C ILE A 118 -7.91 14.29 -2.40
N ILE A 119 -7.54 14.17 -3.68
CA ILE A 119 -8.42 14.49 -4.80
C ILE A 119 -9.67 13.59 -4.81
N ALA A 120 -9.52 12.29 -4.52
CA ALA A 120 -10.64 11.37 -4.39
C ALA A 120 -11.60 11.78 -3.27
N TYR A 121 -11.09 12.26 -2.13
CA TYR A 121 -11.92 12.76 -1.03
C TYR A 121 -12.68 14.04 -1.40
N VAL A 122 -11.98 15.01 -2.00
CA VAL A 122 -12.58 16.28 -2.42
C VAL A 122 -13.67 16.06 -3.46
N PHE A 123 -13.40 15.29 -4.52
CA PHE A 123 -14.41 15.00 -5.54
C PHE A 123 -15.51 14.08 -5.03
N GLY A 124 -15.22 13.12 -4.14
CA GLY A 124 -16.23 12.27 -3.52
C GLY A 124 -17.28 13.07 -2.75
N THR A 125 -16.81 13.98 -1.89
CA THR A 125 -17.66 14.88 -1.10
C THR A 125 -18.38 15.91 -1.97
N ALA A 126 -17.73 16.41 -3.03
CA ALA A 126 -18.38 17.32 -3.96
C ALA A 126 -19.51 16.62 -4.73
N MET A 127 -19.28 15.40 -5.21
CA MET A 127 -20.26 14.62 -5.96
C MET A 127 -21.45 14.20 -5.10
N GLU A 128 -21.24 13.96 -3.79
CA GLU A 128 -22.33 13.79 -2.82
C GLU A 128 -23.27 15.00 -2.77
N LYS A 129 -22.72 16.21 -2.74
CA LYS A 129 -23.51 17.46 -2.67
C LYS A 129 -24.16 17.85 -3.99
N ILE A 130 -23.56 17.46 -5.12
CA ILE A 130 -24.04 17.78 -6.46
C ILE A 130 -25.16 16.85 -6.91
N ILE A 131 -25.12 15.56 -6.53
CA ILE A 131 -26.13 14.59 -6.96
C ILE A 131 -27.36 14.67 -6.05
N PRO A 132 -28.55 14.99 -6.59
CA PRO A 132 -29.78 15.07 -5.80
C PRO A 132 -30.19 13.68 -5.27
N SER A 133 -30.46 13.57 -3.98
CA SER A 133 -30.88 12.33 -3.30
C SER A 133 -32.40 12.09 -3.33
N THR A 134 -33.16 12.89 -4.07
CA THR A 134 -34.63 12.87 -4.02
C THR A 134 -35.25 12.06 -5.17
N GLY A 135 -36.13 11.12 -4.84
CA GLY A 135 -36.91 10.34 -5.82
C GLY A 135 -36.12 9.21 -6.49
N PHE A 136 -36.28 9.03 -7.80
CA PHE A 136 -35.59 7.98 -8.59
C PHE A 136 -34.05 8.09 -8.53
N TRP A 137 -33.52 9.28 -8.27
CA TRP A 137 -32.08 9.56 -8.15
C TRP A 137 -31.46 9.07 -6.84
N ASN A 138 -32.26 8.57 -5.89
CA ASN A 138 -31.78 7.97 -4.64
C ASN A 138 -30.91 6.73 -4.86
N TYR A 139 -31.08 6.02 -6.00
CA TYR A 139 -30.18 4.93 -6.38
C TYR A 139 -28.77 5.42 -6.74
N LEU A 140 -28.64 6.63 -7.30
CA LEU A 140 -27.33 7.20 -7.65
C LEU A 140 -26.61 7.80 -6.44
N ASN A 141 -27.36 8.26 -5.43
CA ASN A 141 -26.81 8.81 -4.19
C ASN A 141 -27.51 8.16 -2.98
N PRO A 142 -27.15 6.91 -2.63
CA PRO A 142 -27.81 6.15 -1.57
C PRO A 142 -27.53 6.70 -0.17
N GLY A 143 -26.51 7.54 -0.01
CA GLY A 143 -26.11 8.08 1.28
C GLY A 143 -24.86 8.94 1.22
N PRO A 144 -24.44 9.48 2.38
CA PRO A 144 -23.25 10.31 2.50
C PRO A 144 -21.99 9.56 2.05
N PHE A 145 -20.94 10.30 1.72
CA PHE A 145 -19.70 9.70 1.25
C PHE A 145 -19.05 8.86 2.35
N ASN A 146 -18.95 7.56 2.10
CA ASN A 146 -18.48 6.60 3.08
C ASN A 146 -16.97 6.33 2.96
N ILE A 147 -16.36 5.94 4.09
CA ILE A 147 -14.95 5.50 4.13
C ILE A 147 -14.70 4.30 3.20
N LYS A 148 -15.69 3.42 3.02
CA LYS A 148 -15.61 2.24 2.12
C LYS A 148 -15.52 2.65 0.67
N GLU A 149 -16.38 3.56 0.23
CA GLU A 149 -16.35 4.11 -1.12
C GLU A 149 -15.01 4.80 -1.39
N HIS A 150 -14.56 5.62 -0.44
CA HIS A 150 -13.27 6.32 -0.53
C HIS A 150 -12.10 5.33 -0.67
N THR A 151 -12.04 4.34 0.21
CA THR A 151 -10.97 3.33 0.22
C THR A 151 -10.95 2.55 -1.09
N CYS A 152 -12.11 2.12 -1.60
CA CYS A 152 -12.18 1.41 -2.88
C CYS A 152 -11.74 2.28 -4.06
N ILE A 153 -12.12 3.57 -4.11
CA ILE A 153 -11.67 4.50 -5.16
C ILE A 153 -10.14 4.64 -5.13
N VAL A 154 -9.56 4.81 -3.94
CA VAL A 154 -8.12 4.98 -3.76
C VAL A 154 -7.36 3.72 -4.19
N ILE A 155 -7.82 2.53 -3.77
CA ILE A 155 -7.21 1.25 -4.16
C ILE A 155 -7.28 1.07 -5.69
N MET A 156 -8.42 1.40 -6.30
CA MET A 156 -8.60 1.30 -7.75
C MET A 156 -7.61 2.23 -8.48
N ALA A 157 -7.55 3.50 -8.09
CA ALA A 157 -6.69 4.49 -8.72
C ALA A 157 -5.19 4.23 -8.47
N SER A 158 -4.79 3.80 -7.28
CA SER A 158 -3.40 3.48 -6.97
C SER A 158 -2.91 2.27 -7.76
N THR A 159 -3.78 1.26 -7.90
CA THR A 159 -3.44 0.04 -8.64
C THR A 159 -3.30 0.32 -10.14
N ALA A 160 -4.16 1.18 -10.70
CA ALA A 160 -4.14 1.55 -12.12
C ALA A 160 -3.02 2.53 -12.52
N SER A 161 -2.40 3.23 -11.56
CA SER A 161 -1.36 4.24 -11.85
C SER A 161 -0.03 3.62 -12.30
N ASN A 162 0.14 2.31 -12.15
CA ASN A 162 1.35 1.60 -12.55
C ASN A 162 1.27 1.20 -14.03
N VAL A 163 2.36 1.45 -14.77
CA VAL A 163 2.46 1.05 -16.17
C VAL A 163 2.73 -0.45 -16.27
N SER A 164 2.06 -1.13 -17.20
CA SER A 164 2.32 -2.54 -17.48
C SER A 164 3.62 -2.72 -18.24
N VAL A 165 4.46 -3.66 -17.80
CA VAL A 165 5.68 -4.09 -18.51
C VAL A 165 5.37 -4.52 -19.95
N THR A 166 4.16 -5.02 -20.21
CA THR A 166 3.72 -5.39 -21.56
C THR A 166 3.70 -4.18 -22.51
N MET A 167 3.35 -2.99 -22.01
CA MET A 167 3.33 -1.76 -22.80
C MET A 167 4.74 -1.35 -23.26
N GLU A 168 5.74 -1.53 -22.40
CA GLU A 168 7.15 -1.24 -22.74
C GLU A 168 7.67 -2.17 -23.84
N ILE A 169 7.31 -3.46 -23.79
CA ILE A 169 7.66 -4.44 -24.82
C ILE A 169 7.02 -4.08 -26.16
N ILE A 170 5.73 -3.72 -26.16
CA ILE A 170 5.02 -3.32 -27.39
C ILE A 170 5.65 -2.07 -27.99
N ALA A 171 6.02 -1.09 -27.16
CA ALA A 171 6.72 0.10 -27.62
C ALA A 171 8.11 -0.23 -28.19
N ALA A 172 8.86 -1.14 -27.56
CA ALA A 172 10.16 -1.60 -28.07
C ALA A 172 10.05 -2.36 -29.40
N LEU A 173 9.02 -3.21 -29.57
CA LEU A 173 8.73 -3.90 -30.84
C LEU A 173 8.43 -2.90 -31.97
N ASN A 174 7.67 -1.86 -31.67
CA ASN A 174 7.37 -0.81 -32.62
C ASN A 174 8.62 0.01 -32.98
N LEU A 175 9.40 0.42 -31.97
CA LEU A 175 10.53 1.33 -32.13
C LEU A 175 11.78 0.67 -32.75
N PHE A 176 12.16 -0.52 -32.28
CA PHE A 176 13.41 -1.19 -32.69
C PHE A 176 13.23 -2.20 -33.82
N TYR A 177 12.06 -2.82 -33.94
CA TYR A 177 11.81 -3.88 -34.92
C TYR A 177 10.85 -3.47 -36.04
N GLY A 178 10.23 -2.27 -35.95
CA GLY A 178 9.29 -1.79 -36.96
C GLY A 178 8.00 -2.62 -37.05
N ILE A 179 7.70 -3.43 -36.04
CA ILE A 179 6.52 -4.31 -36.02
C ILE A 179 5.40 -3.57 -35.29
N SER A 180 4.39 -3.13 -36.05
CA SER A 180 3.17 -2.54 -35.49
C SER A 180 2.13 -3.63 -35.19
N LEU A 181 1.82 -3.83 -33.91
CA LEU A 181 0.72 -4.70 -33.50
C LEU A 181 -0.62 -4.00 -33.69
N ASN A 182 -1.65 -4.78 -34.03
CA ASN A 182 -3.03 -4.28 -34.03
C ASN A 182 -3.40 -3.86 -32.60
N GLY A 183 -3.98 -2.66 -32.43
CA GLY A 183 -4.35 -2.11 -31.13
C GLY A 183 -5.26 -3.04 -30.32
N ALA A 184 -6.17 -3.78 -30.96
CA ALA A 184 -7.01 -4.75 -30.27
C ALA A 184 -6.18 -5.88 -29.63
N ILE A 185 -5.18 -6.40 -30.35
CA ILE A 185 -4.29 -7.46 -29.87
C ILE A 185 -3.43 -6.93 -28.72
N ALA A 186 -2.91 -5.70 -28.83
CA ALA A 186 -2.16 -5.05 -27.77
C ALA A 186 -3.00 -4.91 -26.48
N MET A 187 -4.25 -4.47 -26.59
CA MET A 187 -5.15 -4.33 -25.44
C MET A 187 -5.47 -5.67 -24.77
N PHE A 188 -5.79 -6.71 -25.54
CA PHE A 188 -6.03 -8.04 -24.98
C PHE A 188 -4.78 -8.66 -24.36
N GLN A 189 -3.61 -8.42 -24.93
CA GLN A 189 -2.34 -8.88 -24.37
C GLN A 189 -2.06 -8.23 -23.00
N ILE A 190 -2.18 -6.90 -22.91
CA ILE A 190 -2.00 -6.18 -21.64
C ILE A 190 -3.05 -6.64 -20.63
N PHE A 191 -4.32 -6.77 -21.04
CA PHE A 191 -5.37 -7.22 -20.14
C PHE A 191 -5.10 -8.64 -19.60
N SER A 192 -4.67 -9.56 -20.45
CA SER A 192 -4.32 -10.93 -20.06
C SER A 192 -3.18 -10.98 -19.05
N THR A 193 -2.09 -10.23 -19.27
CA THR A 193 -0.93 -10.24 -18.38
C THR A 193 -1.28 -9.70 -16.99
N GLN A 194 -2.07 -8.62 -16.93
CA GLN A 194 -2.52 -8.07 -15.65
C GLN A 194 -3.50 -9.01 -14.92
N MET A 195 -4.44 -9.64 -15.64
CA MET A 195 -5.39 -10.60 -15.04
C MET A 195 -4.69 -11.83 -14.47
N ILE A 196 -3.65 -12.35 -15.14
CA ILE A 196 -2.85 -13.47 -14.60
C ILE A 196 -2.17 -13.04 -13.29
N GLY A 197 -1.61 -11.83 -13.23
CA GLY A 197 -0.98 -11.29 -12.03
C GLY A 197 -1.95 -11.21 -10.84
N TYR A 198 -3.12 -10.61 -11.03
CA TYR A 198 -4.14 -10.55 -9.97
C TYR A 198 -4.74 -11.92 -9.63
N GLY A 199 -4.84 -12.83 -10.60
CA GLY A 199 -5.30 -14.21 -10.38
C GLY A 199 -4.37 -14.98 -9.44
N ILE A 200 -3.06 -14.89 -9.66
CA ILE A 200 -2.07 -15.53 -8.77
C ILE A 200 -2.08 -14.88 -7.38
N ALA A 201 -2.16 -13.55 -7.29
CA ALA A 201 -2.29 -12.85 -6.02
C ALA A 201 -3.53 -13.30 -5.23
N GLY A 202 -4.65 -13.54 -5.92
CA GLY A 202 -5.87 -14.08 -5.32
C GLY A 202 -5.71 -15.50 -4.78
N LEU A 203 -5.02 -16.39 -5.51
CA LEU A 203 -4.73 -17.75 -5.05
C LEU A 203 -3.83 -17.76 -3.80
N LEU A 204 -2.91 -16.81 -3.71
CA LEU A 204 -2.00 -16.66 -2.57
C LEU A 204 -2.61 -15.88 -1.39
N ARG A 205 -3.89 -15.45 -1.47
CA ARG A 205 -4.55 -14.68 -0.41
C ARG A 205 -4.42 -15.33 0.98
N THR A 206 -4.59 -16.65 1.07
CA THR A 206 -4.50 -17.36 2.36
C THR A 206 -3.12 -17.21 2.97
N PHE A 207 -2.04 -17.31 2.18
CA PHE A 207 -0.68 -17.15 2.67
C PHE A 207 -0.30 -15.71 2.97
N LEU A 208 -0.85 -14.73 2.22
CA LEU A 208 -0.52 -13.31 2.35
C LEU A 208 -1.30 -12.60 3.47
N VAL A 209 -2.55 -13.01 3.72
CA VAL A 209 -3.45 -12.35 4.69
C VAL A 209 -3.50 -13.10 6.00
N PHE A 210 -3.44 -14.43 5.97
CA PHE A 210 -3.51 -15.28 7.15
C PHE A 210 -2.27 -16.18 7.24
N PRO A 211 -1.07 -15.59 7.47
CA PRO A 211 0.11 -16.40 7.74
C PRO A 211 -0.11 -17.18 9.04
N THR A 212 -0.11 -18.51 8.94
CA THR A 212 -0.05 -19.42 10.10
C THR A 212 1.24 -19.26 10.88
#